data_AF-A0A2N5ABY6-F1
#
_entry.id   AF-A0A2N5ABY6-F1
#
_cell.length_a   1.000
_cell.length_b   1.000
_cell.length_c   1.000
_cell.angle_alpha   90.00
_cell.angle_beta   90.00
_cell.angle_gamma   90.00
#
_symmetry.space_group_name_H-M   'P 1'
#
loop_
_entity.id
_entity.type
_entity.pdbx_description
1 polymer ?
#
loop_
_entity_poly.entity_id
_entity_poly.type
_entity_poly.pdbx_seq_one_letter_code
_entity_poly.pdbx_strand_id
1 'polypeptide(L)'
;MKRHAMYFALALAGAAFTLQAAPLPAMPDPTLPVSHFITQVNADKSITYRLFAPDARRVSVVTGATPDSFVSHDMTKEAQGVWTWKSEPMKPNLYEYYFDVDGFRSVDTGSRYQKPQRQVNTSLILVPGSILDDRAVAHGDLRTLTYHSKALNAERRLYVWTPPGYSGTGDPLPVLYFYHGFGDSGLSAIDQGRIPQIMDNLLAEGKIKPMLVVVPDTETDTPEAIAENFPPQERRKNFYPLNAQAADNELMQDIIPLIDTRFNV
;
A
#
# COMPACT_ATOMS: atom_id res chain seq x y z
N MET A 1 83.35 -34.84 -6.86
CA MET A 1 82.06 -34.30 -7.37
C MET A 1 80.97 -34.53 -6.34
N LYS A 2 80.62 -33.53 -5.51
CA LYS A 2 79.47 -33.57 -4.61
C LYS A 2 78.50 -32.48 -5.05
N ARG A 3 77.33 -32.86 -5.60
CA ARG A 3 76.25 -31.92 -5.95
C ARG A 3 75.36 -31.75 -4.73
N HIS A 4 75.23 -30.53 -4.23
CA HIS A 4 74.26 -30.18 -3.19
C HIS A 4 72.93 -29.83 -3.87
N ALA A 5 71.88 -30.58 -3.56
CA ALA A 5 70.52 -30.25 -3.96
C ALA A 5 69.92 -29.32 -2.89
N MET A 6 69.60 -28.09 -3.29
CA MET A 6 68.97 -27.09 -2.43
C MET A 6 67.47 -27.17 -2.67
N TYR A 7 66.71 -27.67 -1.69
CA TYR A 7 65.25 -27.70 -1.73
C TYR A 7 64.71 -26.34 -1.31
N PHE A 8 64.06 -25.62 -2.23
CA PHE A 8 63.28 -24.43 -1.91
C PHE A 8 61.89 -24.86 -1.41
N ALA A 9 61.64 -24.70 -0.12
CA ALA A 9 60.30 -24.83 0.44
C ALA A 9 59.53 -23.53 0.18
N LEU A 10 58.57 -23.56 -0.74
CA LEU A 10 57.65 -22.46 -0.99
C LEU A 10 56.57 -22.48 0.11
N ALA A 11 56.70 -21.60 1.10
CA ALA A 11 55.65 -21.40 2.11
C ALA A 11 54.49 -20.62 1.48
N LEU A 12 53.40 -21.30 1.11
CA LEU A 12 52.13 -20.65 0.82
C LEU A 12 51.57 -20.10 2.15
N ALA A 13 51.74 -18.80 2.38
CA ALA A 13 50.99 -18.07 3.38
C ALA A 13 49.54 -17.91 2.88
N GLY A 14 48.68 -18.84 3.28
CA GLY A 14 47.23 -18.72 3.07
C GLY A 14 46.71 -17.55 3.91
N ALA A 15 46.36 -16.43 3.27
CA ALA A 15 45.63 -15.36 3.93
C ALA A 15 44.22 -15.87 4.25
N ALA A 16 43.98 -16.18 5.53
CA ALA A 16 42.64 -16.48 6.03
C ALA A 16 41.84 -15.18 6.04
N PHE A 17 41.03 -14.95 5.01
CA PHE A 17 40.03 -13.90 5.03
C PHE A 17 38.90 -14.32 5.97
N THR A 18 38.89 -13.78 7.18
CA THR A 18 37.71 -13.86 8.05
C THR A 18 36.66 -12.93 7.47
N LEU A 19 35.59 -13.48 6.90
CA LEU A 19 34.42 -12.68 6.53
C LEU A 19 33.83 -12.08 7.81
N GLN A 20 33.94 -10.77 7.97
CA GLN A 20 33.24 -10.03 9.02
C GLN A 20 31.88 -9.59 8.47
N ALA A 21 30.80 -9.95 9.16
CA ALA A 21 29.45 -9.52 8.79
C ALA A 21 29.31 -7.99 8.93
N ALA A 22 28.53 -7.39 8.04
CA ALA A 22 28.16 -5.98 8.15
C ALA A 22 27.28 -5.75 9.40
N PRO A 23 27.38 -4.57 10.04
CA PRO A 23 26.53 -4.23 11.18
C PRO A 23 25.06 -4.09 10.78
N LEU A 24 24.16 -4.34 11.73
CA LEU A 24 22.73 -4.04 11.58
C LEU A 24 22.50 -2.51 11.60
N PRO A 25 21.39 -2.03 11.01
CA PRO A 25 20.98 -0.63 11.15
C PRO A 25 20.82 -0.23 12.62
N ALA A 26 21.12 1.04 12.93
CA ALA A 26 20.81 1.61 14.23
C ALA A 26 19.29 1.59 14.49
N MET A 27 18.91 1.54 15.76
CA MET A 27 17.53 1.66 16.22
C MET A 27 17.33 2.97 16.99
N PRO A 28 16.11 3.54 17.00
CA PRO A 28 15.79 4.65 17.90
C PRO A 28 16.08 4.29 19.36
N ASP A 29 16.36 5.31 20.18
CA ASP A 29 16.52 5.13 21.62
C ASP A 29 15.25 4.50 22.23
N PRO A 30 15.33 3.27 22.78
CA PRO A 30 14.16 2.55 23.28
C PRO A 30 13.58 3.17 24.56
N THR A 31 14.27 4.14 25.18
CA THR A 31 13.78 4.86 26.36
C THR A 31 12.84 6.02 25.99
N LEU A 32 12.82 6.43 24.72
CA LEU A 32 11.94 7.49 24.24
C LEU A 32 10.59 6.93 23.81
N PRO A 33 9.48 7.66 24.09
CA PRO A 33 8.19 7.33 23.51
C PRO A 33 8.26 7.30 21.98
N VAL A 34 7.60 6.32 21.36
CA VAL A 34 7.61 6.13 19.90
C VAL A 34 7.13 7.37 19.15
N SER A 35 6.21 8.15 19.73
CA SER A 35 5.71 9.42 19.19
C SER A 35 6.81 10.46 18.90
N HIS A 36 8.00 10.30 19.49
CA HIS A 36 9.14 11.19 19.24
C HIS A 36 9.83 10.90 17.89
N PHE A 37 9.57 9.76 17.26
CA PHE A 37 10.24 9.37 16.01
C PHE A 37 9.32 8.73 14.97
N ILE A 38 8.00 8.76 15.17
CA ILE A 38 7.00 8.40 14.15
C ILE A 38 6.16 9.60 13.72
N THR A 39 5.63 9.52 12.50
CA THR A 39 4.70 10.50 11.95
C THR A 39 3.37 10.48 12.73
N GLN A 40 2.79 11.66 13.00
CA GLN A 40 1.52 11.78 13.71
C GLN A 40 0.70 12.99 13.25
N VAL A 41 -0.62 12.89 13.36
CA VAL A 41 -1.54 14.03 13.28
C VAL A 41 -1.62 14.71 14.65
N ASN A 42 -1.45 16.02 14.68
CA ASN A 42 -1.51 16.83 15.90
C ASN A 42 -2.93 17.32 16.18
N ALA A 43 -3.17 17.83 17.39
CA ALA A 43 -4.48 18.33 17.81
C ALA A 43 -5.01 19.49 16.95
N ASP A 44 -4.12 20.31 16.38
CA ASP A 44 -4.43 21.40 15.45
C ASP A 44 -4.66 20.92 14.01
N LYS A 45 -4.71 19.60 13.77
CA LYS A 45 -4.80 18.95 12.46
C LYS A 45 -3.60 19.16 11.53
N SER A 46 -2.50 19.73 12.02
CA SER A 46 -1.22 19.61 11.31
C SER A 46 -0.69 18.19 11.42
N ILE A 47 0.27 17.84 10.55
CA ILE A 47 0.98 16.57 10.58
C ILE A 47 2.42 16.86 10.92
N THR A 48 2.98 16.16 11.90
CA THR A 48 4.43 16.12 12.11
C THR A 48 4.96 14.82 11.56
N TYR A 49 5.71 14.91 10.47
CA TYR A 49 6.38 13.80 9.81
C TYR A 49 7.71 13.55 10.50
N ARG A 50 7.98 12.27 10.80
CA ARG A 50 9.23 11.87 11.44
C ARG A 50 9.79 10.61 10.82
N LEU A 51 11.10 10.58 10.65
CA LEU A 51 11.82 9.39 10.21
C LEU A 51 13.14 9.27 10.95
N PHE A 52 13.37 8.15 11.63
CA PHE A 52 14.69 7.83 12.18
C PHE A 52 15.62 7.37 11.06
N ALA A 53 16.59 8.20 10.70
CA ALA A 53 17.59 7.93 9.68
C ALA A 53 18.92 8.60 10.07
N PRO A 54 19.63 8.05 11.08
CA PRO A 54 20.74 8.72 11.75
C PRO A 54 21.97 8.90 10.86
N ASP A 55 22.14 8.10 9.81
CA ASP A 55 23.26 8.21 8.87
C ASP A 55 22.89 8.93 7.57
N ALA A 56 21.60 9.23 7.35
CA ALA A 56 21.15 9.96 6.17
C ALA A 56 21.75 11.38 6.15
N ARG A 57 21.98 11.90 4.94
CA ARG A 57 22.54 13.25 4.72
C ARG A 57 21.46 14.26 4.36
N ARG A 58 20.42 13.82 3.66
CA ARG A 58 19.22 14.57 3.34
C ARG A 58 18.00 13.67 3.47
N VAL A 59 16.98 14.18 4.14
CA VAL A 59 15.65 13.59 4.12
C VAL A 59 14.66 14.66 3.74
N SER A 60 13.76 14.34 2.81
CA SER A 60 12.59 15.15 2.50
C SER A 60 11.34 14.29 2.66
N VAL A 61 10.24 14.88 3.10
CA VAL A 61 8.92 14.26 2.97
C VAL A 61 8.28 14.78 1.69
N VAL A 62 7.77 13.88 0.86
CA VAL A 62 7.02 14.22 -0.34
C VAL A 62 5.55 13.96 -0.09
N THR A 63 4.74 15.01 -0.14
CA THR A 63 3.28 14.96 0.02
C THR A 63 2.58 15.02 -1.32
N GLY A 64 1.43 14.38 -1.46
CA GLY A 64 0.63 14.36 -2.69
C GLY A 64 0.39 12.93 -3.19
N ALA A 65 -0.65 12.75 -4.00
CA ALA A 65 -1.10 11.43 -4.47
C ALA A 65 -0.54 11.05 -5.85
N THR A 66 -0.34 12.03 -6.72
CA THR A 66 0.12 11.85 -8.10
C THR A 66 1.34 12.72 -8.40
N PRO A 67 2.14 12.39 -9.45
CA PRO A 67 3.30 13.18 -9.85
C PRO A 67 3.02 14.68 -10.00
N ASP A 68 1.86 15.04 -10.55
CA ASP A 68 1.46 16.44 -10.76
C ASP A 68 1.11 17.17 -9.45
N SER A 69 0.85 16.43 -8.38
CA SER A 69 0.50 16.95 -7.05
C SER A 69 1.62 16.84 -6.03
N PHE A 70 2.76 16.24 -6.38
CA PHE A 70 3.85 16.02 -5.44
C PHE A 70 4.51 17.34 -5.05
N VAL A 71 4.70 17.51 -3.75
CA VAL A 71 5.45 18.61 -3.15
C VAL A 71 6.46 18.02 -2.18
N SER A 72 7.74 18.31 -2.42
CA SER A 72 8.84 17.87 -1.55
C SER A 72 9.16 18.94 -0.51
N HIS A 73 9.27 18.52 0.74
CA HIS A 73 9.59 19.37 1.88
C HIS A 73 10.85 18.84 2.57
N ASP A 74 11.92 19.64 2.56
CA ASP A 74 13.15 19.26 3.25
C ASP A 74 12.91 19.18 4.77
N MET A 75 13.38 18.08 5.36
CA MET A 75 13.26 17.82 6.80
C MET A 75 14.52 18.28 7.52
N THR A 76 14.40 18.57 8.82
CA THR A 76 15.53 18.94 9.69
C THR A 76 15.93 17.74 10.54
N LYS A 77 17.24 17.43 10.59
CA LYS A 77 17.78 16.38 11.46
C LYS A 77 17.94 16.90 12.89
N GLU A 78 17.31 16.23 13.85
CA GLU A 78 17.45 16.49 15.28
C GLU A 78 18.65 15.72 15.89
N ALA A 79 19.03 16.06 17.12
CA ALA A 79 20.24 15.53 17.78
C ALA A 79 20.26 14.00 17.95
N GLN A 80 19.09 13.35 17.90
CA GLN A 80 18.89 11.91 18.07
C GLN A 80 18.83 11.15 16.73
N GLY A 81 19.14 11.80 15.59
CA GLY A 81 19.11 11.16 14.27
C GLY A 81 17.72 11.02 13.66
N VAL A 82 16.72 11.67 14.26
CA VAL A 82 15.36 11.77 13.74
C VAL A 82 15.25 12.98 12.82
N TRP A 83 14.69 12.79 11.64
CA TRP A 83 14.35 13.87 10.72
C TRP A 83 12.91 14.30 10.96
N THR A 84 12.66 15.61 11.01
CA THR A 84 11.34 16.18 11.29
C THR A 84 10.92 17.22 10.25
N TRP A 85 9.62 17.25 9.94
CA TRP A 85 8.97 18.39 9.29
C TRP A 85 7.51 18.46 9.75
N LYS A 86 7.02 19.67 10.02
CA LYS A 86 5.64 19.92 10.44
C LYS A 86 4.90 20.66 9.33
N SER A 87 3.74 20.14 8.93
CA SER A 87 2.85 20.81 8.00
C SER A 87 2.07 21.95 8.67
N GLU A 88 1.46 22.81 7.86
CA GLU A 88 0.33 23.62 8.30
C GLU A 88 -0.88 22.74 8.69
N PRO A 89 -1.87 23.26 9.42
CA PRO A 89 -3.14 22.58 9.65
C PRO A 89 -3.79 22.08 8.36
N MET A 90 -4.10 20.79 8.32
CA MET A 90 -4.67 20.12 7.15
C MET A 90 -6.18 20.03 7.26
N LYS A 91 -6.86 20.03 6.11
CA LYS A 91 -8.30 19.72 6.07
C LYS A 91 -8.51 18.23 6.41
N PRO A 92 -9.67 17.84 6.96
CA PRO A 92 -10.01 16.44 7.12
C PRO A 92 -9.99 15.70 5.77
N ASN A 93 -9.08 14.73 5.64
CA ASN A 93 -8.96 13.87 4.47
C ASN A 93 -7.95 12.74 4.75
N LEU A 94 -7.89 11.77 3.86
CA LEU A 94 -6.75 10.85 3.76
C LEU A 94 -5.69 11.46 2.85
N TYR A 95 -4.45 11.49 3.32
CA TYR A 95 -3.31 12.03 2.58
C TYR A 95 -2.28 10.95 2.28
N GLU A 96 -1.65 11.08 1.11
CA GLU A 96 -0.53 10.27 0.67
C GLU A 96 0.80 11.00 0.87
N TYR A 97 1.81 10.25 1.27
CA TYR A 97 3.18 10.74 1.37
C TYR A 97 4.19 9.60 1.28
N TYR A 98 5.45 9.96 1.07
CA TYR A 98 6.60 9.08 1.19
C TYR A 98 7.83 9.91 1.60
N PHE A 99 8.91 9.24 2.00
CA PHE A 99 10.19 9.89 2.27
C PHE A 99 11.14 9.73 1.10
N ASP A 100 11.89 10.79 0.79
CA ASP A 100 13.10 10.76 -0.03
C ASP A 100 14.30 10.81 0.92
N VAL A 101 15.05 9.71 1.01
CA VAL A 101 16.24 9.57 1.86
C VAL A 101 17.45 9.45 0.95
N ASP A 102 18.22 10.54 0.79
CA ASP A 102 19.40 10.57 -0.09
C ASP A 102 19.13 10.07 -1.54
N GLY A 103 17.93 10.31 -2.08
CA GLY A 103 17.49 9.84 -3.40
C GLY A 103 16.73 8.51 -3.38
N PHE A 104 16.61 7.86 -2.22
CA PHE A 104 15.86 6.63 -2.04
C PHE A 104 14.43 6.92 -1.56
N ARG A 105 13.44 6.48 -2.35
CA ARG A 105 12.03 6.54 -1.96
C ARG A 105 11.71 5.45 -0.94
N SER A 106 11.32 5.86 0.26
CA SER A 106 10.88 4.98 1.34
C SER A 106 9.43 5.27 1.75
N VAL A 107 8.68 4.22 2.08
CA VAL A 107 7.48 4.37 2.91
C VAL A 107 7.87 4.82 4.31
N ASP A 108 6.90 5.33 5.07
CA ASP A 108 7.04 5.53 6.50
C ASP A 108 7.10 4.17 7.20
N THR A 109 8.28 3.86 7.73
CA THR A 109 8.54 2.62 8.47
C THR A 109 8.03 2.67 9.92
N GLY A 110 7.64 3.84 10.41
CA GLY A 110 6.98 4.06 11.70
C GLY A 110 5.45 4.03 11.62
N SER A 111 4.86 3.94 10.43
CA SER A 111 3.42 3.86 10.22
C SER A 111 2.97 2.44 9.89
N ARG A 112 1.79 2.04 10.38
CA ARG A 112 1.10 0.81 9.96
C ARG A 112 0.22 0.99 8.72
N TYR A 113 0.12 2.22 8.22
CA TYR A 113 -0.78 2.58 7.13
C TYR A 113 0.01 2.79 5.84
N GLN A 114 0.68 1.76 5.35
CA GLN A 114 1.16 1.77 3.97
C GLN A 114 -0.02 1.62 3.02
N LYS A 115 0.06 2.24 1.85
CA LYS A 115 -0.92 2.00 0.79
C LYS A 115 -0.71 0.57 0.26
N PRO A 116 -1.69 -0.35 0.36
CA PRO A 116 -1.54 -1.75 -0.05
C PRO A 116 -1.69 -1.88 -1.57
N GLN A 117 -0.74 -1.30 -2.28
CA GLN A 117 -0.66 -1.26 -3.74
C GLN A 117 0.38 -2.27 -4.24
N ARG A 118 0.45 -2.51 -5.56
CA ARG A 118 1.30 -3.54 -6.16
C ARG A 118 2.79 -3.34 -5.84
N GLN A 119 3.25 -2.09 -5.90
CA GLN A 119 4.58 -1.69 -5.43
C GLN A 119 4.45 -0.77 -4.22
N VAL A 120 4.62 -1.31 -3.01
CA VAL A 120 4.47 -0.53 -1.78
C VAL A 120 5.57 0.52 -1.66
N ASN A 121 5.22 1.77 -1.97
CA ASN A 121 6.14 2.91 -1.97
C ASN A 121 5.47 4.22 -1.52
N THR A 122 4.27 4.12 -0.93
CA THR A 122 3.45 5.24 -0.46
C THR A 122 2.85 4.90 0.90
N SER A 123 2.79 5.89 1.78
CA SER A 123 2.15 5.83 3.10
C SER A 123 0.91 6.70 3.13
N LEU A 124 -0.05 6.31 3.96
CA LEU A 124 -1.32 6.97 4.17
C LEU A 124 -1.35 7.60 5.56
N ILE A 125 -2.01 8.75 5.68
CA ILE A 125 -2.30 9.38 6.98
C ILE A 125 -3.67 10.05 6.93
N LEU A 126 -4.54 9.68 7.88
CA LEU A 126 -5.89 10.22 7.99
C LEU A 126 -5.91 11.43 8.94
N VAL A 127 -6.28 12.59 8.42
CA VAL A 127 -6.63 13.76 9.24
C VAL A 127 -8.16 13.68 9.50
N PRO A 128 -8.60 13.54 10.76
CA PRO A 128 -10.00 13.22 11.06
C PRO A 128 -10.93 14.42 10.90
N GLY A 129 -12.22 14.11 10.73
CA GLY A 129 -13.34 15.06 10.65
C GLY A 129 -14.10 15.02 9.32
N SER A 130 -14.19 13.85 8.68
CA SER A 130 -14.82 13.69 7.35
C SER A 130 -15.66 12.41 7.25
N ILE A 131 -16.21 12.11 6.06
CA ILE A 131 -16.93 10.85 5.77
C ILE A 131 -16.01 9.62 5.81
N LEU A 132 -14.70 9.83 5.81
CA LEU A 132 -13.69 8.78 5.84
C LEU A 132 -13.46 8.22 7.25
N ASP A 133 -14.00 8.85 8.29
CA ASP A 133 -13.76 8.47 9.68
C ASP A 133 -14.53 7.21 10.07
N ASP A 134 -13.98 6.43 10.99
CA ASP A 134 -14.73 5.42 11.72
C ASP A 134 -15.65 6.13 12.74
N ARG A 135 -16.96 6.14 12.49
CA ARG A 135 -17.96 6.82 13.33
C ARG A 135 -18.78 5.80 14.13
N ALA A 136 -19.44 6.26 15.19
CA ALA A 136 -20.35 5.45 15.98
C ALA A 136 -21.70 5.21 15.23
N VAL A 137 -21.65 4.39 14.18
CA VAL A 137 -22.79 3.98 13.35
C VAL A 137 -22.86 2.46 13.25
N ALA A 138 -23.93 1.91 12.67
CA ALA A 138 -23.96 0.48 12.36
C ALA A 138 -22.95 0.18 11.25
N HIS A 139 -22.12 -0.84 11.44
CA HIS A 139 -21.05 -1.20 10.51
C HIS A 139 -21.41 -2.40 9.65
N GLY A 140 -21.11 -2.30 8.36
CA GLY A 140 -21.18 -3.42 7.43
C GLY A 140 -20.03 -4.41 7.63
N ASP A 141 -20.18 -5.61 7.06
CA ASP A 141 -19.09 -6.58 7.02
C ASP A 141 -18.25 -6.36 5.76
N LEU A 142 -16.92 -6.44 5.90
CA LEU A 142 -16.03 -6.61 4.77
C LEU A 142 -15.64 -8.08 4.63
N ARG A 143 -16.13 -8.73 3.58
CA ARG A 143 -15.91 -10.15 3.30
C ARG A 143 -14.86 -10.30 2.22
N THR A 144 -13.90 -11.19 2.46
CA THR A 144 -12.92 -11.59 1.44
C THR A 144 -13.37 -12.90 0.81
N LEU A 145 -13.52 -12.92 -0.51
CA LEU A 145 -13.91 -14.13 -1.23
C LEU A 145 -12.75 -14.61 -2.10
N THR A 146 -12.46 -15.91 -2.04
CA THR A 146 -11.56 -16.60 -2.97
C THR A 146 -12.38 -17.46 -3.91
N TYR A 147 -12.02 -17.44 -5.19
CA TYR A 147 -12.68 -18.20 -6.25
C TYR A 147 -11.70 -18.53 -7.37
N HIS A 148 -12.01 -19.58 -8.12
CA HIS A 148 -11.32 -19.87 -9.38
C HIS A 148 -11.97 -19.07 -10.51
N SER A 149 -11.23 -18.15 -11.13
CA SER A 149 -11.66 -17.49 -12.37
C SER A 149 -11.41 -18.44 -13.54
N LYS A 150 -12.46 -18.78 -14.28
CA LYS A 150 -12.34 -19.57 -15.52
C LYS A 150 -11.80 -18.72 -16.66
N ALA A 151 -12.19 -17.44 -16.70
CA ALA A 151 -11.74 -16.50 -17.74
C ALA A 151 -10.22 -16.29 -17.69
N LEU A 152 -9.63 -16.28 -16.50
CA LEU A 152 -8.19 -16.08 -16.29
C LEU A 152 -7.44 -17.38 -15.96
N ASN A 153 -8.15 -18.48 -15.72
CA ASN A 153 -7.59 -19.77 -15.29
C ASN A 153 -6.67 -19.62 -14.07
N ALA A 154 -7.13 -18.88 -13.05
CA ALA A 154 -6.35 -18.53 -11.87
C ALA A 154 -7.23 -18.46 -10.61
N GLU A 155 -6.64 -18.75 -9.46
CA GLU A 155 -7.25 -18.46 -8.16
C GLU A 155 -7.17 -16.96 -7.89
N ARG A 156 -8.32 -16.35 -7.66
CA ARG A 156 -8.46 -14.91 -7.47
C ARG A 156 -9.18 -14.60 -6.18
N ARG A 157 -9.06 -13.35 -5.78
CA ARG A 157 -9.62 -12.83 -4.54
C ARG A 157 -10.25 -11.47 -4.78
N LEU A 158 -11.41 -11.26 -4.17
CA LEU A 158 -12.12 -9.98 -4.18
C LEU A 158 -12.66 -9.64 -2.80
N TYR A 159 -13.05 -8.38 -2.61
CA TYR A 159 -13.68 -7.90 -1.39
C TYR A 159 -15.14 -7.57 -1.63
N VAL A 160 -16.00 -7.84 -0.65
CA VAL A 160 -17.42 -7.50 -0.68
C VAL A 160 -17.77 -6.79 0.62
N TRP A 161 -18.17 -5.53 0.53
CA TRP A 161 -18.85 -4.86 1.64
C TRP A 161 -20.34 -5.20 1.58
N THR A 162 -20.90 -5.69 2.68
CA THR A 162 -22.33 -5.91 2.86
C THR A 162 -22.88 -4.94 3.91
N PRO A 163 -24.10 -4.40 3.73
CA PRO A 163 -24.65 -3.42 4.67
C PRO A 163 -24.87 -4.04 6.06
N PRO A 164 -24.93 -3.21 7.12
CA PRO A 164 -25.13 -3.70 8.48
C PRO A 164 -26.35 -4.62 8.59
N GLY A 165 -26.18 -5.78 9.23
CA GLY A 165 -27.26 -6.75 9.44
C GLY A 165 -27.61 -7.62 8.22
N TYR A 166 -26.82 -7.57 7.13
CA TYR A 166 -27.04 -8.42 5.97
C TYR A 166 -26.95 -9.92 6.32
N SER A 167 -28.06 -10.63 6.16
CA SER A 167 -28.19 -12.07 6.45
C SER A 167 -28.34 -12.94 5.20
N GLY A 168 -28.42 -12.36 4.00
CA GLY A 168 -28.76 -13.09 2.77
C GLY A 168 -30.24 -13.47 2.63
N THR A 169 -31.11 -12.97 3.52
CA THR A 169 -32.57 -13.17 3.46
C THR A 169 -33.29 -11.84 3.24
N GLY A 170 -34.41 -11.84 2.54
CA GLY A 170 -35.23 -10.64 2.30
C GLY A 170 -35.24 -10.24 0.83
N ASP A 171 -35.42 -8.94 0.56
CA ASP A 171 -35.39 -8.41 -0.80
C ASP A 171 -33.96 -8.42 -1.37
N PRO A 172 -33.78 -8.72 -2.66
CA PRO A 172 -32.48 -8.64 -3.31
C PRO A 172 -31.90 -7.23 -3.26
N LEU A 173 -30.58 -7.12 -3.01
CA LEU A 173 -29.89 -5.83 -2.93
C LEU A 173 -29.24 -5.45 -4.27
N PRO A 174 -29.26 -4.16 -4.67
CA PRO A 174 -28.45 -3.73 -5.79
C PRO A 174 -26.95 -3.90 -5.49
N VAL A 175 -26.16 -4.07 -6.55
CA VAL A 175 -24.71 -4.28 -6.45
C VAL A 175 -23.95 -3.17 -7.17
N LEU A 176 -22.97 -2.58 -6.48
CA LEU A 176 -21.97 -1.70 -7.07
C LEU A 176 -20.66 -2.48 -7.26
N TYR A 177 -20.22 -2.64 -8.50
CA TYR A 177 -18.89 -3.15 -8.83
C TYR A 177 -17.91 -1.98 -8.93
N PHE A 178 -16.92 -1.94 -8.03
CA PHE A 178 -15.97 -0.83 -7.91
C PHE A 178 -14.58 -1.27 -8.36
N TYR A 179 -14.07 -0.67 -9.44
CA TYR A 179 -12.75 -0.94 -9.97
C TYR A 179 -11.71 0.04 -9.41
N HIS A 180 -10.55 -0.49 -9.04
CA HIS A 180 -9.38 0.34 -8.72
C HIS A 180 -8.57 0.71 -9.97
N GLY A 181 -7.71 1.71 -9.82
CA GLY A 181 -6.81 2.17 -10.88
C GLY A 181 -5.57 1.29 -11.04
N PHE A 182 -4.73 1.65 -12.02
CA PHE A 182 -3.46 0.97 -12.28
C PHE A 182 -2.44 1.15 -11.16
N GLY A 183 -1.67 0.11 -10.85
CA GLY A 183 -0.68 0.04 -9.78
C GLY A 183 -1.27 -0.19 -8.40
N ASP A 184 -2.60 -0.14 -8.29
CA ASP A 184 -3.39 -0.38 -7.09
C ASP A 184 -3.80 -1.85 -6.95
N SER A 185 -4.50 -2.17 -5.86
CA SER A 185 -5.06 -3.50 -5.62
C SER A 185 -6.49 -3.38 -5.07
N GLY A 186 -7.19 -4.51 -4.98
CA GLY A 186 -8.47 -4.56 -4.27
C GLY A 186 -8.36 -4.04 -2.84
N LEU A 187 -7.24 -4.27 -2.14
CA LEU A 187 -7.03 -3.76 -0.79
C LEU A 187 -6.80 -2.25 -0.75
N SER A 188 -6.18 -1.64 -1.77
CA SER A 188 -6.00 -0.19 -1.73
C SER A 188 -7.32 0.54 -1.94
N ALA A 189 -8.23 0.00 -2.75
CA ALA A 189 -9.60 0.51 -2.79
C ALA A 189 -10.32 0.43 -1.43
N ILE A 190 -10.06 -0.61 -0.62
CA ILE A 190 -10.59 -0.70 0.74
C ILE A 190 -9.92 0.31 1.68
N ASP A 191 -8.58 0.30 1.77
CA ASP A 191 -7.83 1.03 2.79
C ASP A 191 -7.65 2.52 2.45
N GLN A 192 -7.22 2.80 1.22
CA GLN A 192 -7.07 4.17 0.72
C GLN A 192 -8.42 4.76 0.31
N GLY A 193 -9.25 3.97 -0.39
CA GLY A 193 -10.58 4.42 -0.80
C GLY A 193 -11.56 4.54 0.36
N ARG A 194 -11.25 3.95 1.53
CA ARG A 194 -12.08 3.97 2.76
C ARG A 194 -13.51 3.52 2.47
N ILE A 195 -13.67 2.54 1.57
CA ILE A 195 -14.98 2.08 1.10
C ILE A 195 -15.88 1.70 2.28
N PRO A 196 -15.46 0.85 3.25
CA PRO A 196 -16.33 0.50 4.36
C PRO A 196 -16.85 1.71 5.14
N GLN A 197 -15.97 2.68 5.46
CA GLN A 197 -16.35 3.87 6.21
C GLN A 197 -17.28 4.79 5.42
N ILE A 198 -17.00 5.00 4.13
CA ILE A 198 -17.88 5.80 3.27
C ILE A 198 -19.26 5.17 3.19
N MET A 199 -19.33 3.86 2.98
CA MET A 199 -20.60 3.14 2.83
C MET A 199 -21.40 3.13 4.13
N ASP A 200 -20.77 2.82 5.27
CA ASP A 200 -21.40 2.84 6.59
C ASP A 200 -21.96 4.24 6.90
N ASN A 201 -21.14 5.28 6.72
CA ASN A 201 -21.51 6.64 7.09
C ASN A 201 -22.59 7.21 6.16
N LEU A 202 -22.51 6.98 4.84
CA LEU A 202 -23.54 7.43 3.91
C LEU A 202 -24.87 6.71 4.12
N LEU A 203 -24.83 5.42 4.48
CA LEU A 203 -26.04 4.65 4.77
C LEU A 203 -26.69 5.14 6.06
N ALA A 204 -25.91 5.36 7.13
CA ALA A 204 -26.40 5.91 8.38
C ALA A 204 -26.97 7.33 8.23
N GLU A 205 -26.43 8.13 7.30
CA GLU A 205 -26.97 9.45 6.93
C GLU A 205 -28.19 9.38 5.99
N GLY A 206 -28.63 8.19 5.56
CA GLY A 206 -29.76 8.01 4.65
C GLY A 206 -29.51 8.51 3.22
N LYS A 207 -28.25 8.70 2.83
CA LYS A 207 -27.85 9.26 1.51
C LYS A 207 -27.74 8.19 0.43
N ILE A 208 -27.66 6.93 0.82
CA ILE A 208 -27.65 5.78 -0.10
C ILE A 208 -28.69 4.75 0.37
N LYS A 209 -29.15 3.91 -0.56
CA LYS A 209 -29.92 2.71 -0.22
C LYS A 209 -28.95 1.59 0.22
N PRO A 210 -29.41 0.62 1.03
CA PRO A 210 -28.65 -0.62 1.25
C PRO A 210 -28.26 -1.25 -0.09
N MET A 211 -26.99 -1.63 -0.25
CA MET A 211 -26.43 -2.23 -1.45
C MET A 211 -25.20 -3.06 -1.10
N LEU A 212 -24.78 -3.96 -1.99
CA LEU A 212 -23.45 -4.56 -1.91
C LEU A 212 -22.44 -3.70 -2.66
N VAL A 213 -21.19 -3.65 -2.16
CA VAL A 213 -20.05 -3.13 -2.94
C VAL A 213 -19.05 -4.25 -3.15
N VAL A 214 -18.81 -4.60 -4.40
CA VAL A 214 -17.88 -5.65 -4.81
C VAL A 214 -16.65 -4.98 -5.41
N VAL A 215 -15.50 -5.28 -4.83
CA VAL A 215 -14.20 -4.70 -5.19
C VAL A 215 -13.29 -5.83 -5.70
N PRO A 216 -13.31 -6.12 -7.01
CA PRO A 216 -12.37 -7.06 -7.60
C PRO A 216 -10.97 -6.47 -7.72
N ASP A 217 -9.99 -7.35 -7.86
CA ASP A 217 -8.67 -6.95 -8.34
C ASP A 217 -8.74 -6.80 -9.87
N THR A 218 -8.36 -5.64 -10.39
CA THR A 218 -8.50 -5.30 -11.83
C THR A 218 -7.21 -5.53 -12.61
N GLU A 219 -6.10 -5.84 -11.95
CA GLU A 219 -4.90 -6.33 -12.59
C GLU A 219 -4.98 -7.86 -12.69
N THR A 220 -5.12 -8.33 -13.92
CA THR A 220 -5.48 -9.73 -14.22
C THR A 220 -4.28 -10.66 -14.20
N ASP A 221 -3.08 -10.12 -14.45
CA ASP A 221 -1.82 -10.85 -14.53
C ASP A 221 -1.88 -12.07 -15.48
N THR A 222 -2.68 -11.98 -16.56
CA THR A 222 -2.61 -12.99 -17.62
C THR A 222 -1.22 -12.98 -18.25
N PRO A 223 -0.73 -14.10 -18.83
CA PRO A 223 0.62 -14.16 -19.39
C PRO A 223 0.95 -13.04 -20.39
N GLU A 224 -0.04 -12.57 -21.14
CA GLU A 224 0.07 -11.49 -22.13
C GLU A 224 -0.08 -10.09 -21.53
N ALA A 225 -0.56 -9.96 -20.28
CA ALA A 225 -0.89 -8.70 -19.62
C ALA A 225 -0.37 -8.65 -18.17
N ILE A 226 0.93 -8.86 -17.98
CA ILE A 226 1.64 -8.55 -16.72
C ILE A 226 2.25 -7.16 -16.83
N ALA A 227 1.81 -6.23 -15.98
CA ALA A 227 2.16 -4.81 -16.05
C ALA A 227 3.67 -4.52 -16.03
N GLU A 228 4.40 -5.29 -15.23
CA GLU A 228 5.84 -5.19 -15.00
C GLU A 228 6.66 -5.52 -16.26
N ASN A 229 6.08 -6.28 -17.20
CA ASN A 229 6.73 -6.66 -18.44
C ASN A 229 6.65 -5.57 -19.52
N PHE A 230 5.96 -4.46 -19.26
CA PHE A 230 5.81 -3.35 -20.19
C PHE A 230 6.50 -2.09 -19.67
N PRO A 231 7.34 -1.42 -20.50
CA PRO A 231 7.85 -0.09 -20.20
C PRO A 231 6.70 0.88 -19.90
N PRO A 232 6.81 1.77 -18.90
CA PRO A 232 5.72 2.68 -18.52
C PRO A 232 5.11 3.48 -19.69
N GLN A 233 5.95 3.92 -20.63
CA GLN A 233 5.52 4.68 -21.81
C GLN A 233 4.73 3.85 -22.83
N GLU A 234 4.88 2.53 -22.81
CA GLU A 234 4.25 1.60 -23.74
C GLU A 234 2.96 0.99 -23.19
N ARG A 235 2.77 1.02 -21.86
CA ARG A 235 1.61 0.40 -21.18
C ARG A 235 0.27 0.84 -21.75
N ARG A 236 0.15 2.13 -22.11
CA ARG A 236 -1.11 2.67 -22.63
C ARG A 236 -1.53 2.03 -23.96
N LYS A 237 -0.55 1.69 -24.80
CA LYS A 237 -0.80 1.11 -26.11
C LYS A 237 -0.95 -0.42 -26.02
N ASN A 238 -0.11 -1.06 -25.21
CA ASN A 238 0.08 -2.51 -25.26
C ASN A 238 -0.58 -3.24 -24.08
N PHE A 239 -0.42 -2.75 -22.85
CA PHE A 239 -0.92 -3.42 -21.64
C PHE A 239 -2.39 -3.13 -21.34
N TYR A 240 -2.79 -1.84 -21.26
CA TYR A 240 -4.14 -1.48 -20.80
C TYR A 240 -5.28 -2.11 -21.60
N PRO A 241 -5.23 -2.18 -22.95
CA PRO A 241 -6.30 -2.81 -23.71
C PRO A 241 -6.46 -4.31 -23.41
N LEU A 242 -5.33 -5.03 -23.26
CA LEU A 242 -5.33 -6.46 -22.97
C LEU A 242 -5.86 -6.74 -21.56
N ASN A 243 -5.35 -6.02 -20.57
CA ASN A 243 -5.77 -6.18 -19.18
C ASN A 243 -7.25 -5.80 -18.99
N ALA A 244 -7.72 -4.70 -19.60
CA ALA A 244 -9.11 -4.30 -19.51
C ALA A 244 -10.06 -5.36 -20.10
N GLN A 245 -9.70 -5.92 -21.27
CA GLN A 245 -10.48 -6.99 -21.88
C GLN A 245 -10.53 -8.24 -20.98
N ALA A 246 -9.40 -8.63 -20.38
CA ALA A 246 -9.34 -9.74 -19.45
C ALA A 246 -10.18 -9.50 -18.18
N ALA A 247 -10.10 -8.30 -17.60
CA ALA A 247 -10.83 -7.93 -16.39
C ALA A 247 -12.35 -7.87 -16.65
N ASP A 248 -12.78 -7.33 -17.80
CA ASP A 248 -14.18 -7.31 -18.19
C ASP A 248 -14.72 -8.72 -18.44
N ASN A 249 -13.94 -9.59 -19.09
CA ASN A 249 -14.32 -10.99 -19.26
C ASN A 249 -14.48 -11.70 -17.91
N GLU A 250 -13.55 -11.51 -16.98
CA GLU A 250 -13.64 -12.05 -15.63
C GLU A 250 -14.88 -11.53 -14.88
N LEU A 251 -15.13 -10.22 -14.93
CA LEU A 251 -16.28 -9.62 -14.27
C LEU A 251 -17.59 -10.26 -14.74
N MET A 252 -17.75 -10.35 -16.06
CA MET A 252 -19.00 -10.81 -16.68
C MET A 252 -19.21 -12.32 -16.56
N GLN A 253 -18.14 -13.12 -16.65
CA GLN A 253 -18.25 -14.58 -16.73
C GLN A 253 -18.06 -15.29 -15.37
N ASP A 254 -17.32 -14.68 -14.44
CA ASP A 254 -16.95 -15.31 -13.17
C ASP A 254 -17.49 -14.52 -11.96
N ILE A 255 -17.21 -13.22 -11.87
CA ILE A 255 -17.49 -12.44 -10.65
C ILE A 255 -18.99 -12.19 -10.47
N ILE A 256 -19.71 -11.68 -11.48
CA ILE A 256 -21.15 -11.44 -11.37
C ILE A 256 -21.90 -12.74 -11.00
N PRO A 257 -21.69 -13.87 -11.72
CA PRO A 257 -22.32 -15.13 -11.34
C PRO A 257 -21.96 -15.63 -9.93
N LEU A 258 -20.72 -15.42 -9.48
CA LEU A 258 -20.29 -15.75 -8.12
C LEU A 258 -21.07 -14.95 -7.07
N ILE A 259 -21.26 -13.65 -7.31
CA ILE A 259 -21.99 -12.77 -6.40
C ILE A 259 -23.47 -13.16 -6.37
N ASP A 260 -24.11 -13.38 -7.53
CA ASP A 260 -25.50 -13.85 -7.63
C ASP A 260 -25.73 -15.19 -6.92
N THR A 261 -24.71 -16.05 -6.88
CA THR A 261 -24.79 -17.35 -6.19
C THR A 261 -24.63 -17.23 -4.68
N ARG A 262 -23.79 -16.30 -4.21
CA ARG A 262 -23.40 -16.20 -2.79
C ARG A 262 -24.22 -15.20 -2.00
N PHE A 263 -24.89 -14.28 -2.68
CA PHE A 263 -25.62 -13.18 -2.08
C PHE A 263 -27.00 -13.07 -2.71
N ASN A 264 -27.98 -12.67 -1.92
CA ASN A 264 -29.31 -12.28 -2.39
C ASN A 264 -29.25 -10.88 -3.02
N VAL A 265 -29.06 -10.83 -4.34
CA VAL A 265 -28.88 -9.63 -5.18
C VAL A 265 -29.71 -9.70 -6.46
#